data_AF-A0A957L1R2-F1
#
_entry.id   AF-A0A957L1R2-F1
#
_cell.length_a   1.000
_cell.length_b   1.000
_cell.length_c   1.000
_cell.angle_alpha   90.00
_cell.angle_beta   90.00
_cell.angle_gamma   90.00
#
_symmetry.space_group_name_H-M   'P 1'
#
loop_
_entity.id
_entity.type
_entity.pdbx_description
1 polymer ?
#
loop_
_entity_poly.entity_id
_entity_poly.type
_entity_poly.pdbx_seq_one_letter_code
_entity_poly.pdbx_strand_id
1 'polypeptide(L)' 'MARISGIDIPRNKRIEVSLTYIYGIGRQTAKEILTKANVDPDTRTRDLSEAEVTTLRQVI' A
#
# COMPACT_ATOMS: atom_id res chain seq x y z
N MET A 1 -8.35 9.04 -6.23
CA MET A 1 -7.15 8.16 -6.20
C MET A 1 -6.44 8.27 -4.86
N ALA A 2 -5.77 7.21 -4.39
CA ALA A 2 -4.77 7.36 -3.34
C ALA A 2 -3.42 7.38 -4.06
N ARG A 3 -2.68 8.49 -3.92
CA ARG A 3 -1.33 8.62 -4.48
C ARG A 3 -0.34 8.24 -3.41
N ILE A 4 0.41 7.17 -3.63
CA ILE A 4 1.46 6.69 -2.72
C ILE A 4 2.77 6.72 -3.51
N SER A 5 3.79 7.40 -2.95
CA SER A 5 5.12 7.58 -3.56
C SER A 5 5.09 8.09 -5.02
N GLY A 6 4.15 9.00 -5.31
CA GLY A 6 4.00 9.58 -6.65
C GLY A 6 3.25 8.70 -7.67
N ILE A 7 2.84 7.50 -7.29
CA ILE A 7 2.12 6.55 -8.15
C ILE A 7 0.63 6.52 -7.78
N ASP A 8 -0.22 6.56 -8.80
CA ASP A 8 -1.66 6.50 -8.64
C ASP A 8 -2.12 5.03 -8.56
N ILE A 9 -2.57 4.62 -7.37
CA ILE A 9 -2.86 3.22 -7.09
C ILE A 9 -4.38 2.95 -7.18
N PRO A 10 -4.82 1.80 -7.71
CA PRO A 10 -6.24 1.50 -7.85
C PRO A 10 -6.97 1.43 -6.50
N ARG A 11 -8.02 2.23 -6.33
CA ARG A 11 -8.80 2.29 -5.07
C ARG A 11 -9.62 1.03 -4.75
N ASN A 12 -9.96 0.24 -5.77
CA ASN A 12 -10.84 -0.92 -5.63
C ASN A 12 -10.08 -2.25 -5.49
N LYS A 13 -8.75 -2.23 -5.29
CA LYS A 13 -7.94 -3.42 -5.08
C LYS A 13 -7.46 -3.54 -3.63
N ARG A 14 -7.12 -4.77 -3.24
CA ARG A 14 -6.40 -5.08 -2.00
C ARG A 14 -5.07 -4.35 -1.99
N ILE A 15 -4.68 -3.80 -0.83
CA ILE A 15 -3.47 -3.00 -0.71
C ILE A 15 -2.21 -3.79 -1.10
N GLU A 16 -2.14 -5.09 -0.79
CA GLU A 16 -1.06 -5.99 -1.20
C GLU A 16 -0.82 -5.97 -2.72
N VAL A 17 -1.89 -6.07 -3.51
CA VAL A 17 -1.80 -6.08 -4.98
C VAL A 17 -1.55 -4.66 -5.50
N SER A 18 -2.19 -3.69 -4.87
CA SER A 18 -2.05 -2.27 -5.17
C SER A 18 -0.59 -1.79 -5.03
N LEU A 19 0.14 -2.22 -3.99
CA LEU A 19 1.55 -1.88 -3.80
C LEU A 19 2.45 -2.44 -4.90
N THR A 20 2.10 -3.57 -5.52
CA THR A 20 2.89 -4.15 -6.63
C THR A 20 2.86 -3.34 -7.92
N TYR A 21 2.04 -2.28 -8.00
CA TYR A 21 2.09 -1.31 -9.09
C TYR A 21 3.26 -0.33 -8.97
N ILE A 22 3.89 -0.26 -7.79
CA ILE A 22 5.09 0.54 -7.58
C ILE A 22 6.28 -0.24 -8.13
N TYR A 23 7.04 0.41 -9.01
CA TYR A 23 8.23 -0.20 -9.61
C TYR A 23 9.22 -0.63 -8.51
N GLY A 24 9.68 -1.89 -8.58
CA GLY A 24 10.57 -2.48 -7.58
C GLY A 24 9.87 -3.12 -6.38
N ILE A 25 8.54 -2.98 -6.24
CA ILE A 25 7.78 -3.64 -5.16
C ILE A 25 7.13 -4.92 -5.70
N GLY A 26 7.67 -6.07 -5.32
CA GLY A 26 7.07 -7.37 -5.57
C GLY A 26 6.05 -7.75 -4.48
N ARG A 27 5.39 -8.91 -4.63
CA ARG A 27 4.45 -9.44 -3.62
C ARG A 27 5.09 -9.63 -2.25
N GLN A 28 6.33 -10.11 -2.20
CA GLN A 28 7.06 -10.32 -0.95
C GLN A 28 7.33 -8.99 -0.25
N THR A 29 7.91 -8.02 -0.98
CA THR A 29 8.19 -6.68 -0.45
C THR A 29 6.91 -5.96 -0.02
N ALA A 30 5.82 -6.09 -0.79
CA ALA A 30 4.52 -5.53 -0.41
C ALA A 30 4.03 -6.09 0.93
N LYS A 31 4.12 -7.41 1.15
CA LYS A 31 3.78 -8.02 2.46
C LYS A 31 4.67 -7.52 3.58
N GLU A 32 5.98 -7.44 3.36
CA GLU A 32 6.92 -6.92 4.37
C GLU A 32 6.61 -5.47 4.75
N ILE A 33 6.32 -4.62 3.76
CA ILE A 33 5.91 -3.22 3.97
C ILE A 33 4.60 -3.16 4.78
N LEU A 34 3.60 -3.97 4.41
CA LEU A 34 2.31 -4.02 5.11
C LEU A 34 2.44 -4.49 6.55
N THR A 35 3.26 -5.51 6.79
CA THR A 35 3.58 -5.98 8.15
C THR A 35 4.28 -4.91 8.96
N LYS A 36 5.26 -4.19 8.38
CA LYS A 36 5.95 -3.07 9.05
C LYS A 36 5.01 -1.90 9.32
N ALA A 37 4.09 -1.62 8.41
CA ALA A 37 3.10 -0.56 8.55
C ALA A 37 1.91 -0.97 9.46
N ASN A 38 1.86 -2.22 9.91
CA ASN A 38 0.76 -2.82 10.66
C ASN A 38 -0.61 -2.64 9.97
N VAL A 39 -0.62 -2.81 8.64
CA VAL A 39 -1.81 -2.70 7.78
C VAL A 39 -2.23 -4.09 7.32
N ASP A 40 -3.52 -4.40 7.41
CA ASP A 40 -4.04 -5.68 6.94
C ASP A 40 -3.95 -5.75 5.39
N PRO A 41 -3.30 -6.79 4.81
CA PRO A 41 -3.15 -6.95 3.37
C PRO A 41 -4.45 -7.14 2.58
N ASP A 42 -5.54 -7.58 3.21
CA ASP A 42 -6.87 -7.69 2.61
C ASP A 42 -7.62 -6.34 2.58
N THR A 43 -7.13 -5.35 3.33
CA THR A 43 -7.70 -4.00 3.31
C THR A 43 -7.63 -3.43 1.90
N ARG A 44 -8.73 -2.82 1.46
CA ARG A 44 -8.75 -2.15 0.15
C ARG A 44 -8.11 -0.78 0.27
N THR A 45 -7.50 -0.33 -0.81
CA THR A 45 -6.84 0.98 -0.86
C THR A 45 -7.78 2.17 -0.55
N ARG A 46 -9.09 2.01 -0.74
CA ARG A 46 -10.10 3.02 -0.35
C ARG A 46 -10.45 3.05 1.14
N ASP A 47 -10.22 1.94 1.84
CA ASP A 47 -10.59 1.76 3.25
C ASP A 47 -9.39 2.07 4.17
N LEU A 48 -8.26 2.46 3.59
CA LEU A 48 -7.08 2.92 4.33
C LEU A 48 -7.37 4.26 5.01
N SER A 49 -7.03 4.33 6.29
CA SER A 49 -6.97 5.57 7.05
C SER A 49 -5.78 6.43 6.62
N GLU A 50 -5.87 7.74 6.88
CA GLU A 50 -4.78 8.68 6.57
C GLU A 50 -3.48 8.34 7.34
N ALA A 51 -3.60 7.79 8.55
CA ALA A 51 -2.48 7.34 9.34
C ALA A 51 -1.75 6.18 8.65
N GLU A 52 -2.47 5.15 8.20
CA GLU A 52 -1.89 4.01 7.47
C GLU A 52 -1.25 4.45 6.15
N VAL A 53 -1.88 5.37 5.42
CA VAL A 53 -1.30 5.95 4.20
C VAL A 53 0.01 6.67 4.50
N THR A 54 0.09 7.39 5.63
CA THR A 54 1.30 8.08 6.05
C THR A 54 2.41 7.10 6.43
N THR A 55 2.08 6.05 7.20
CA THR A 55 3.03 4.99 7.55
C THR A 55 3.56 4.28 6.31
N LEU A 56 2.68 3.93 5.36
CA LEU A 56 3.08 3.30 4.10
C LEU A 56 4.05 4.19 3.28
N ARG A 57 3.85 5.51 3.28
CA ARG A 57 4.78 6.45 2.63
C ARG A 57 6.11 6.63 3.36
N GLN A 58 6.19 6.30 4.64
CA GLN A 58 7.46 6.34 5.39
C GLN A 58 8.27 5.05 5.22
N VAL A 59 7.59 3.93 4.98
CA VAL A 59 8.22 2.60 4.82
C VAL A 59 8.67 2.36 3.38
N ILE A 60 8.03 3.01 2.39
CA ILE A 60 8.37 2.96 0.94
C ILE A 60 9.28 4.13 0.58
#